data_AF-A0A2E7Y4T1-F1
#
_entry.id   AF-A0A2E7Y4T1-F1
#
_cell.length_a   1.000
_cell.length_b   1.000
_cell.length_c   1.000
_cell.angle_alpha   90.00
_cell.angle_beta   90.00
_cell.angle_gamma   90.00
#
_symmetry.space_group_name_H-M   'P 1'
#
loop_
_entity.id
_entity.type
_entity.pdbx_description
1 polymer ?
#
loop_
_entity_poly.entity_id
_entity_poly.type
_entity_poly.pdbx_seq_one_letter_code
_entity_poly.pdbx_strand_id
1 'polypeptide(L)'
;MQPMDEPNTSDSPLPFDDVRGGRPPSAYDLFISAAAVVAIGVLIWAWTLDRGNEIKHLLMIFDWAFCVLFFVDFLHNLFTAKRKLRYLYTWGPFDLISSIPVIGPFRLARLGALFRVLRIFRSVRILSQVYMRDKAASLVAVLMIAGIGTIIGVSVAVLHVEKSTPGASILTGEDAAWWSVVTVSTVGYGNIVPITPVGRVLAVVLMVVGIGLFATFAGAIANIFMRQVQKTTNVDSLEDRLVRMERHQHDLYAAVRKHIAKQNPDD
;
A
#
# COMPACT_ATOMS: atom_id res chain seq x y z
N MET A 1 -25.93 -6.48 -41.65
CA MET A 1 -25.21 -7.47 -40.83
C MET A 1 -23.81 -6.92 -40.58
N GLN A 2 -23.61 -6.27 -39.44
CA GLN A 2 -22.27 -5.90 -38.97
C GLN A 2 -21.61 -7.15 -38.36
N PRO A 3 -20.29 -7.33 -38.51
CA PRO A 3 -19.60 -8.44 -37.88
C PRO A 3 -19.63 -8.23 -36.36
N MET A 4 -20.01 -9.28 -35.64
CA MET A 4 -19.99 -9.32 -34.18
C MET A 4 -18.52 -9.35 -33.74
N ASP A 5 -18.09 -8.34 -33.00
CA ASP A 5 -16.76 -8.31 -32.37
C ASP A 5 -16.58 -9.56 -31.50
N GLU A 6 -15.56 -10.37 -31.81
CA GLU A 6 -15.15 -11.48 -30.96
C GLU A 6 -14.71 -10.93 -29.59
N PRO A 7 -15.12 -11.55 -28.48
CA PRO A 7 -14.67 -11.13 -27.16
C PRO A 7 -13.16 -11.39 -27.02
N ASN A 8 -12.41 -10.30 -26.87
CA ASN A 8 -10.96 -10.30 -26.63
C ASN A 8 -10.61 -11.19 -25.42
N THR A 9 -10.03 -12.35 -25.68
CA THR A 9 -9.70 -13.39 -24.68
C THR A 9 -8.52 -13.02 -23.77
N SER A 10 -7.90 -11.85 -23.97
CA SER A 10 -6.81 -11.35 -23.11
C SER A 10 -7.29 -10.79 -21.76
N ASP A 11 -8.60 -10.66 -21.56
CA ASP A 11 -9.24 -10.09 -20.36
C ASP A 11 -9.92 -11.13 -19.45
N SER A 12 -9.57 -12.42 -19.60
CA SER A 12 -10.01 -13.42 -18.63
C SER A 12 -9.40 -13.10 -17.25
N PRO A 13 -10.22 -12.85 -16.20
CA PRO A 13 -9.69 -12.55 -14.88
C PRO A 13 -8.81 -13.71 -14.45
N LEU A 14 -7.54 -13.43 -14.14
CA LEU A 14 -6.64 -14.47 -13.68
C LEU A 14 -7.22 -15.08 -12.38
N PRO A 15 -6.89 -16.33 -12.03
CA PRO A 15 -7.44 -16.99 -10.84
C PRO A 15 -7.26 -16.21 -9.52
N PHE A 16 -6.38 -15.21 -9.50
CA PHE A 16 -6.19 -14.24 -8.41
C PHE A 16 -7.22 -13.11 -8.37
N ASP A 17 -7.70 -12.63 -9.53
CA ASP A 17 -8.73 -11.59 -9.62
C ASP A 17 -10.07 -12.08 -9.07
N ASP A 18 -10.31 -13.40 -9.11
CA ASP A 18 -11.48 -14.07 -8.54
C ASP A 18 -11.50 -14.01 -6.99
N VAL A 19 -10.33 -13.97 -6.34
CA VAL A 19 -10.25 -13.91 -4.87
C VAL A 19 -10.65 -12.53 -4.34
N ARG A 20 -10.36 -11.45 -5.08
CA ARG A 20 -10.67 -10.06 -4.70
C ARG A 20 -11.80 -9.40 -5.49
N GLY A 21 -12.39 -10.13 -6.44
CA GLY A 21 -13.51 -9.67 -7.26
C GLY A 21 -13.15 -8.48 -8.17
N GLY A 22 -11.93 -8.43 -8.71
CA GLY A 22 -11.51 -7.39 -9.67
C GLY A 22 -11.49 -5.95 -9.13
N ARG A 23 -11.44 -5.77 -7.80
CA ARG A 23 -11.40 -4.42 -7.19
C ARG A 23 -10.07 -3.72 -7.46
N PRO A 24 -10.07 -2.40 -7.75
CA PRO A 24 -8.82 -1.65 -7.86
C PRO A 24 -8.03 -1.74 -6.55
N PRO A 25 -6.69 -1.70 -6.61
CA PRO A 25 -5.83 -1.82 -5.44
C PRO A 25 -6.17 -0.72 -4.42
N SER A 26 -6.45 -1.13 -3.18
CA SER A 26 -6.74 -0.23 -2.07
C SER A 26 -5.45 0.38 -1.50
N ALA A 27 -5.56 1.49 -0.77
CA ALA A 27 -4.47 2.04 0.03
C ALA A 27 -3.85 0.99 0.97
N TYR A 28 -4.68 0.10 1.52
CA TYR A 28 -4.24 -1.04 2.33
C TYR A 28 -3.36 -2.00 1.53
N ASP A 29 -3.76 -2.34 0.30
CA ASP A 29 -3.00 -3.26 -0.55
C ASP A 29 -1.66 -2.67 -0.94
N LEU A 30 -1.64 -1.37 -1.17
CA LEU A 30 -0.43 -0.62 -1.47
C LEU A 30 0.54 -0.64 -0.29
N PHE A 31 0.04 -0.37 0.91
CA PHE A 31 0.82 -0.43 2.15
C PHE A 31 1.40 -1.83 2.41
N ILE A 32 0.58 -2.87 2.31
CA ILE A 32 1.02 -4.27 2.48
C ILE A 32 2.06 -4.65 1.40
N SER A 33 1.89 -4.20 0.17
CA SER A 33 2.85 -4.46 -0.91
C SER A 33 4.17 -3.73 -0.70
N ALA A 34 4.12 -2.47 -0.24
CA ALA A 34 5.30 -1.68 0.11
C ALA A 34 6.09 -2.32 1.26
N ALA A 35 5.38 -2.70 2.33
CA ALA A 35 5.97 -3.41 3.46
C ALA A 35 6.63 -4.72 3.02
N ALA A 36 6.00 -5.48 2.11
CA ALA A 36 6.57 -6.71 1.56
C ALA A 36 7.85 -6.47 0.76
N VAL A 37 7.90 -5.42 -0.07
CA VAL A 37 9.10 -5.04 -0.83
C VAL A 37 10.24 -4.68 0.13
N VAL A 38 9.97 -3.87 1.15
CA VAL A 38 10.97 -3.48 2.15
C VAL A 38 11.44 -4.68 2.97
N ALA A 39 10.53 -5.57 3.40
CA ALA A 39 10.88 -6.78 4.14
C ALA A 39 11.82 -7.70 3.34
N ILE A 40 11.62 -7.83 2.03
CA ILE A 40 12.54 -8.57 1.15
C ILE A 40 13.89 -7.86 1.07
N GLY A 41 13.90 -6.53 0.91
CA GLY A 41 15.13 -5.74 0.91
C GLY A 41 15.93 -5.90 2.20
N VAL A 42 15.26 -5.85 3.35
CA VAL A 42 15.85 -6.10 4.68
C VAL A 42 16.43 -7.51 4.78
N LEU A 43 15.74 -8.52 4.25
CA LEU A 43 16.23 -9.90 4.25
C LEU A 43 17.50 -10.06 3.40
N ILE A 44 17.52 -9.46 2.20
CA ILE A 44 18.72 -9.44 1.35
C ILE A 44 19.87 -8.71 2.08
N TRP A 45 19.56 -7.58 2.71
CA TRP A 45 20.54 -6.79 3.45
C TRP A 45 21.11 -7.56 4.66
N ALA A 46 20.26 -8.25 5.42
CA ALA A 46 20.65 -9.10 6.54
C ALA A 46 21.53 -10.28 6.12
N TRP A 47 21.35 -10.79 4.90
CA TRP A 47 22.13 -11.91 4.37
C TRP A 47 23.52 -11.51 3.86
N THR A 48 23.66 -10.26 3.41
CA THR A 48 24.89 -9.76 2.76
C THR A 48 25.93 -9.22 3.74
N LEU A 49 25.55 -8.91 4.98
CA LEU A 49 26.43 -8.29 5.95
C LEU A 49 26.54 -9.12 7.23
N ASP A 50 27.70 -9.70 7.46
CA ASP A 50 28.09 -10.25 8.76
C ASP A 50 28.45 -9.09 9.72
N ARG A 51 27.46 -8.23 10.03
CA ARG A 51 27.61 -7.10 10.95
C ARG A 51 27.38 -7.57 12.40
N GLY A 52 27.97 -6.85 13.36
CA GLY A 52 27.95 -7.20 14.79
C GLY A 52 26.55 -7.46 15.37
N ASN A 53 26.51 -8.17 16.50
CA ASN A 53 25.31 -8.79 17.09
C ASN A 53 24.10 -7.85 17.20
N GLU A 54 24.30 -6.57 17.55
CA GLU A 54 23.18 -5.62 17.75
C GLU A 54 22.46 -5.21 16.47
N ILE A 55 23.18 -5.08 15.35
CA ILE A 55 22.53 -4.73 14.07
C ILE A 55 21.69 -5.94 13.60
N LYS A 56 22.21 -7.16 13.78
CA LYS A 56 21.44 -8.38 13.51
C LYS A 56 20.19 -8.44 14.38
N HIS A 57 20.30 -8.15 15.68
CA HIS A 57 19.17 -8.11 16.60
C HIS A 57 18.12 -7.07 16.18
N LEU A 58 18.56 -5.85 15.82
CA LEU A 58 17.67 -4.82 15.28
C LEU A 58 16.92 -5.27 14.02
N LEU A 59 17.61 -5.89 13.06
CA LEU A 59 16.99 -6.41 11.85
C LEU A 59 16.02 -7.56 12.15
N MET A 60 16.30 -8.39 13.17
CA MET A 60 15.37 -9.42 13.65
C MET A 60 14.10 -8.82 14.28
N ILE A 61 14.21 -7.72 15.03
CA ILE A 61 13.03 -7.01 15.57
C ILE A 61 12.14 -6.54 14.42
N PHE A 62 12.70 -5.91 13.39
CA PHE A 62 11.93 -5.49 12.21
C PHE A 62 11.36 -6.67 11.43
N ASP A 63 12.10 -7.78 11.30
CA ASP A 63 11.59 -9.00 10.65
C ASP A 63 10.36 -9.54 11.37
N TRP A 64 10.42 -9.63 12.69
CA TRP A 64 9.29 -10.02 13.53
C TRP A 64 8.09 -9.08 13.37
N ALA A 65 8.33 -7.76 13.35
CA ALA A 65 7.28 -6.78 13.13
C ALA A 65 6.59 -6.97 11.76
N PHE A 66 7.35 -7.20 10.69
CA PHE A 66 6.79 -7.54 9.38
C PHE A 66 6.03 -8.86 9.39
N CYS A 67 6.52 -9.87 10.11
CA CYS A 67 5.83 -11.15 10.24
C CYS A 67 4.46 -11.00 10.91
N VAL A 68 4.40 -10.26 12.01
CA VAL A 68 3.12 -9.96 12.68
C VAL A 68 2.19 -9.21 11.74
N LEU A 69 2.70 -8.21 11.02
CA LEU A 69 1.93 -7.43 10.05
C LEU A 69 1.36 -8.30 8.91
N PHE A 70 2.16 -9.21 8.34
CA PHE A 70 1.69 -10.14 7.31
C PHE A 70 0.78 -11.24 7.86
N PHE A 71 0.94 -11.62 9.12
CA PHE A 71 0.05 -12.57 9.77
C PHE A 71 -1.35 -11.97 9.90
N VAL A 72 -1.43 -10.70 10.29
CA VAL A 72 -2.68 -9.95 10.35
C VAL A 72 -3.29 -9.80 8.96
N ASP A 73 -2.50 -9.52 7.92
CA ASP A 73 -2.97 -9.51 6.52
C ASP A 73 -3.54 -10.87 6.09
N PHE A 74 -2.86 -11.96 6.42
CA PHE A 74 -3.36 -13.32 6.17
C PHE A 74 -4.70 -13.59 6.87
N LEU A 75 -4.80 -13.26 8.15
CA LEU A 75 -6.04 -13.40 8.93
C LEU A 75 -7.17 -12.57 8.33
N HIS A 76 -6.91 -11.31 8.01
CA HIS A 76 -7.88 -10.41 7.39
C HIS A 76 -8.40 -10.97 6.06
N ASN A 77 -7.50 -11.46 5.20
CA ASN A 77 -7.86 -12.07 3.92
C ASN A 77 -8.63 -13.40 4.12
N LEU A 78 -8.27 -14.20 5.12
CA LEU A 78 -8.96 -15.46 5.46
C LEU A 78 -10.40 -15.23 5.92
N PHE A 79 -10.65 -14.19 6.73
CA PHE A 79 -11.98 -13.87 7.21
C PHE A 79 -12.86 -13.18 6.15
N THR A 80 -12.26 -12.39 5.26
CA THR A 80 -12.99 -11.63 4.22
C THR A 80 -13.31 -12.46 2.97
N ALA A 81 -12.61 -13.57 2.75
CA ALA A 81 -12.81 -14.41 1.57
C ALA A 81 -14.19 -15.09 1.54
N LYS A 82 -14.95 -14.86 0.46
CA LYS A 82 -16.30 -15.44 0.24
C LYS A 82 -16.32 -16.99 0.25
N ARG A 83 -15.20 -17.65 -0.11
CA ARG A 83 -15.04 -19.12 -0.05
C ARG A 83 -13.72 -19.48 0.65
N LYS A 84 -13.78 -19.55 1.98
CA LYS A 84 -12.62 -19.77 2.88
C LYS A 84 -11.76 -20.97 2.50
N LEU A 85 -12.39 -22.12 2.17
CA LEU A 85 -11.66 -23.35 1.80
C LEU A 85 -10.90 -23.23 0.48
N ARG A 86 -11.46 -22.56 -0.52
CA ARG A 86 -10.78 -22.35 -1.81
C ARG A 86 -9.58 -21.41 -1.63
N TYR A 87 -9.75 -20.35 -0.85
CA TYR A 87 -8.64 -19.45 -0.52
C TYR A 87 -7.52 -20.17 0.24
N LEU A 88 -7.87 -20.95 1.28
CA LEU A 88 -6.91 -21.67 2.11
C LEU A 88 -6.13 -22.76 1.34
N TYR A 89 -6.73 -23.39 0.32
CA TYR A 89 -6.07 -24.44 -0.45
C TYR A 89 -5.24 -23.91 -1.63
N THR A 90 -5.64 -22.80 -2.25
CA THR A 90 -4.93 -22.26 -3.42
C THR A 90 -3.81 -21.30 -3.05
N TRP A 91 -4.08 -20.31 -2.20
CA TRP A 91 -3.15 -19.19 -1.92
C TRP A 91 -2.80 -19.01 -0.45
N GLY A 92 -3.67 -19.48 0.45
CA GLY A 92 -3.45 -19.45 1.89
C GLY A 92 -2.14 -20.07 2.37
N PRO A 93 -1.60 -21.16 1.78
CA PRO A 93 -0.35 -21.74 2.24
C PRO A 93 0.84 -20.81 1.95
N PHE A 94 0.82 -20.07 0.84
CA PHE A 94 1.90 -19.12 0.50
C PHE A 94 1.88 -17.90 1.42
N ASP A 95 0.71 -17.30 1.67
CA ASP A 95 0.58 -16.18 2.60
C ASP A 95 0.93 -16.62 4.03
N LEU A 96 0.51 -17.81 4.46
CA LEU A 96 0.82 -18.38 5.78
C LEU A 96 2.31 -18.71 5.96
N ILE A 97 2.94 -19.39 5.00
CA ILE A 97 4.38 -19.72 5.03
C ILE A 97 5.22 -18.45 5.01
N SER A 98 4.79 -17.40 4.29
CA SER A 98 5.49 -16.11 4.26
C SER A 98 5.45 -15.34 5.57
N SER A 99 4.44 -15.63 6.40
CA SER A 99 4.19 -14.97 7.68
C SER A 99 4.98 -15.58 8.84
N ILE A 100 5.63 -16.72 8.62
CA ILE A 100 6.44 -17.39 9.64
C ILE A 100 7.79 -16.65 9.75
N PRO A 101 8.18 -16.19 10.95
CA PRO A 101 9.45 -15.49 11.16
C PRO A 101 10.64 -16.43 10.95
N VAL A 102 11.73 -15.86 10.42
CA VAL A 102 12.96 -16.59 10.11
C VAL A 102 13.74 -16.81 11.41
N ILE A 103 13.31 -17.75 12.25
CA ILE A 103 13.99 -17.97 13.53
C ILE A 103 14.50 -19.39 13.59
N GLY A 104 15.83 -19.48 13.66
CA GLY A 104 16.55 -20.64 14.14
C GLY A 104 17.76 -21.00 13.27
N PRO A 105 18.74 -21.73 13.84
CA PRO A 105 19.85 -22.31 13.09
C PRO A 105 19.40 -23.39 12.08
N PHE A 106 18.09 -23.69 12.07
CA PHE A 106 17.47 -24.59 11.13
C PHE A 106 17.63 -24.08 9.70
N ARG A 107 18.53 -24.72 8.96
CA ARG A 107 18.80 -24.49 7.54
C ARG A 107 17.52 -24.47 6.68
N LEU A 108 16.45 -25.14 7.13
CA LEU A 108 15.12 -25.18 6.52
C LEU A 108 14.32 -23.87 6.66
N ALA A 109 14.51 -23.07 7.72
CA ALA A 109 13.89 -21.74 7.84
C ALA A 109 14.36 -20.78 6.72
N ARG A 110 15.56 -21.03 6.17
CA ARG A 110 16.11 -20.33 5.00
C ARG A 110 15.35 -20.66 3.71
N LEU A 111 14.74 -21.85 3.61
CA LEU A 111 13.85 -22.20 2.51
C LEU A 111 12.53 -21.43 2.61
N GLY A 112 12.00 -21.24 3.83
CA GLY A 112 10.86 -20.36 4.10
C GLY A 112 11.07 -18.93 3.57
N ALA A 113 12.29 -18.41 3.69
CA ALA A 113 12.67 -17.11 3.14
C ALA A 113 12.66 -17.07 1.59
N LEU A 114 12.97 -18.17 0.88
CA LEU A 114 12.80 -18.24 -0.57
C LEU A 114 11.31 -18.13 -0.97
N PHE A 115 10.39 -18.63 -0.13
CA PHE A 115 8.97 -18.47 -0.37
C PHE A 115 8.48 -17.02 -0.17
N ARG A 116 9.18 -16.18 0.63
CA ARG A 116 8.91 -14.72 0.64
C ARG A 116 9.20 -14.07 -0.71
N VAL A 117 10.19 -14.58 -1.47
CA VAL A 117 10.46 -14.09 -2.83
C VAL A 117 9.29 -14.40 -3.76
N LEU A 118 8.54 -15.49 -3.56
CA LEU A 118 7.33 -15.74 -4.36
C LEU A 118 6.25 -14.66 -4.17
N ARG A 119 6.23 -13.96 -3.02
CA ARG A 119 5.38 -12.79 -2.79
C ARG A 119 5.76 -11.62 -3.72
N ILE A 120 6.99 -11.58 -4.23
CA ILE A 120 7.41 -10.53 -5.18
C ILE A 120 6.57 -10.56 -6.45
N PHE A 121 6.12 -11.72 -6.92
CA PHE A 121 5.23 -11.80 -8.08
C PHE A 121 3.90 -11.09 -7.82
N ARG A 122 3.38 -11.16 -6.60
CA ARG A 122 2.19 -10.43 -6.16
C ARG A 122 2.48 -8.93 -6.03
N SER A 123 3.54 -8.56 -5.32
CA SER A 123 3.91 -7.15 -5.12
C SER A 123 4.23 -6.43 -6.44
N VAL A 124 5.00 -7.07 -7.32
CA VAL A 124 5.36 -6.56 -8.65
C VAL A 124 4.13 -6.44 -9.54
N ARG A 125 3.18 -7.40 -9.52
CA ARG A 125 1.93 -7.26 -10.28
C ARG A 125 1.07 -6.12 -9.78
N ILE A 126 0.86 -6.00 -8.47
CA ILE A 126 0.09 -4.89 -7.89
C ILE A 126 0.74 -3.56 -8.26
N LEU A 127 2.06 -3.45 -8.07
CA LEU A 127 2.80 -2.24 -8.40
C LEU A 127 2.79 -1.92 -9.90
N SER A 128 2.88 -2.94 -10.76
CA SER A 128 2.78 -2.81 -12.22
C SER A 128 1.37 -2.39 -12.67
N GLN A 129 0.32 -2.99 -12.11
CA GLN A 129 -1.08 -2.60 -12.38
C GLN A 129 -1.36 -1.17 -11.92
N VAL A 130 -0.80 -0.76 -10.78
CA VAL A 130 -0.87 0.61 -10.27
C VAL A 130 -0.12 1.58 -11.18
N TYR A 131 1.11 1.24 -11.56
CA TYR A 131 1.94 2.06 -12.44
C TYR A 131 1.28 2.31 -13.81
N MET A 132 0.63 1.29 -14.36
CA MET A 132 -0.02 1.38 -15.67
C MET A 132 -1.37 2.09 -15.65
N ARG A 133 -2.08 2.12 -14.52
CA ARG A 133 -3.43 2.72 -14.44
C ARG A 133 -3.49 4.07 -13.75
N ASP A 134 -2.60 4.36 -12.81
CA ASP A 134 -2.71 5.54 -11.95
C ASP A 134 -1.33 6.01 -11.46
N LYS A 135 -0.83 7.09 -12.07
CA LYS A 135 0.45 7.72 -11.71
C LYS A 135 0.47 8.25 -10.28
N ALA A 136 -0.68 8.63 -9.70
CA ALA A 136 -0.73 9.11 -8.32
C ALA A 136 -0.59 7.94 -7.34
N ALA A 137 -1.26 6.82 -7.61
CA ALA A 137 -1.13 5.63 -6.78
C ALA A 137 0.28 5.01 -6.85
N SER A 138 0.99 5.11 -7.98
CA SER A 138 2.38 4.64 -8.07
C SER A 138 3.35 5.50 -7.26
N LEU A 139 3.16 6.83 -7.24
CA LEU A 139 3.91 7.73 -6.38
C LEU A 139 3.69 7.41 -4.89
N VAL A 140 2.44 7.17 -4.47
CA VAL A 140 2.13 6.76 -3.09
C VAL A 140 2.86 5.46 -2.72
N ALA A 141 2.93 4.50 -3.64
CA ALA A 141 3.63 3.23 -3.43
C ALA A 141 5.13 3.44 -3.22
N VAL A 142 5.76 4.24 -4.09
CA VAL A 142 7.18 4.56 -4.03
C VAL A 142 7.50 5.31 -2.75
N LEU A 143 6.68 6.30 -2.36
CA LEU A 143 6.86 7.04 -1.11
C LEU A 143 6.72 6.15 0.12
N MET A 144 5.78 5.19 0.12
CA MET A 144 5.66 4.20 1.20
C MET A 144 6.88 3.28 1.28
N ILE A 145 7.35 2.75 0.16
CA ILE A 145 8.55 1.89 0.11
C ILE A 145 9.77 2.67 0.60
N ALA A 146 9.97 3.88 0.07
CA ALA A 146 11.08 4.75 0.45
C ALA A 146 11.00 5.11 1.94
N GLY A 147 9.84 5.53 2.45
CA GLY A 147 9.68 5.92 3.83
C GLY A 147 9.90 4.76 4.81
N ILE A 148 9.26 3.61 4.61
CA ILE A 148 9.46 2.43 5.46
C ILE A 148 10.93 1.97 5.41
N GLY A 149 11.53 1.97 4.21
CA GLY A 149 12.96 1.67 4.04
C GLY A 149 13.87 2.65 4.76
N THR A 150 13.59 3.96 4.70
CA THR A 150 14.36 4.99 5.40
C THR A 150 14.23 4.86 6.92
N ILE A 151 13.07 4.49 7.46
CA ILE A 151 12.91 4.25 8.91
C ILE A 151 13.91 3.18 9.36
N ILE A 152 13.94 2.04 8.68
CA ILE A 152 14.82 0.92 9.03
C ILE A 152 16.29 1.30 8.79
N GLY A 153 16.59 1.93 7.66
CA GLY A 153 17.94 2.38 7.31
C GLY A 153 18.50 3.38 8.33
N VAL A 154 17.70 4.35 8.75
CA VAL A 154 18.08 5.33 9.78
C VAL A 154 18.23 4.65 11.14
N SER A 155 17.34 3.73 11.51
CA SER A 155 17.47 2.95 12.75
C SER A 155 18.82 2.22 12.83
N VAL A 156 19.24 1.60 11.73
CA VAL A 156 20.53 0.90 11.66
C VAL A 156 21.70 1.88 11.65
N ALA A 157 21.59 2.97 10.89
CA ALA A 157 22.64 3.97 10.77
C ALA A 157 22.89 4.69 12.11
N VAL A 158 21.83 5.06 12.83
CA VAL A 158 21.95 5.74 14.12
C VAL A 158 22.56 4.80 15.15
N LEU A 159 22.14 3.52 15.19
CA LEU A 159 22.76 2.52 16.06
C LEU A 159 24.25 2.36 15.76
N HIS A 160 24.61 2.34 14.49
CA HIS A 160 26.01 2.19 14.09
C HIS A 160 26.89 3.36 14.55
N VAL A 161 26.37 4.57 14.50
CA VAL A 161 27.10 5.80 14.85
C VAL A 161 27.11 6.03 16.37
N GLU A 162 25.97 5.86 17.04
CA GLU A 162 25.80 6.17 18.46
C GLU A 162 26.42 5.10 19.37
N LYS A 163 26.39 3.82 18.98
CA LYS A 163 26.85 2.71 19.82
C LYS A 163 28.30 2.84 20.30
N SER A 164 29.15 3.46 19.48
CA SER A 164 30.58 3.66 19.79
C SER A 164 30.86 4.97 20.53
N THR A 165 29.83 5.77 20.83
CA THR A 165 29.98 7.12 21.39
C THR A 165 29.80 7.08 22.92
N PRO A 166 30.79 7.59 23.70
CA PRO A 166 30.65 7.68 25.15
C PRO A 166 29.45 8.54 25.57
N GLY A 167 28.62 8.02 26.48
CA GLY A 167 27.43 8.72 26.97
C GLY A 167 26.21 8.67 26.05
N ALA A 168 26.26 7.93 24.94
CA ALA A 168 25.09 7.71 24.10
C ALA A 168 24.06 6.78 24.77
N SER A 169 22.78 7.03 24.52
CA SER A 169 21.67 6.20 25.02
C SER A 169 21.25 5.10 24.05
N ILE A 170 21.67 5.17 22.78
CA ILE A 170 21.33 4.17 21.74
C ILE A 170 22.48 3.17 21.64
N LEU A 171 22.41 2.08 22.40
CA LEU A 171 23.49 1.09 22.51
C LEU A 171 23.12 -0.27 21.92
N THR A 172 21.85 -0.64 22.03
CA THR A 172 21.31 -1.93 21.59
C THR A 172 20.39 -1.80 20.39
N GLY A 173 20.13 -2.92 19.71
CA GLY A 173 19.10 -2.98 18.68
C GLY A 173 17.71 -2.61 19.20
N GLU A 174 17.40 -2.89 20.45
CA GLU A 174 16.11 -2.57 21.07
C GLU A 174 15.95 -1.06 21.28
N ASP A 175 17.00 -0.38 21.75
CA ASP A 175 17.00 1.08 21.92
C ASP A 175 16.77 1.81 20.60
N ALA A 176 17.45 1.35 19.54
CA ALA A 176 17.33 1.93 18.21
C ALA A 176 15.93 1.71 17.60
N ALA A 177 15.34 0.52 17.79
CA ALA A 177 13.99 0.23 17.35
C ALA A 177 12.96 1.09 18.10
N TRP A 178 13.06 1.15 19.43
CA TRP A 178 12.22 1.97 20.28
C TRP A 178 12.29 3.44 19.89
N TRP A 179 13.50 4.00 19.80
CA TRP A 179 13.72 5.41 19.44
C TRP A 179 13.11 5.73 18.08
N SER A 180 13.28 4.85 17.10
CA SER A 180 12.79 5.08 15.74
C SER A 180 11.25 5.09 15.69
N VAL A 181 10.59 4.19 16.41
CA VAL A 181 9.12 4.17 16.52
C VAL A 181 8.62 5.45 17.21
N VAL A 182 9.21 5.83 18.34
CA VAL A 182 8.82 7.02 19.11
C VAL A 182 9.04 8.32 18.31
N THR A 183 10.09 8.37 17.49
CA THR A 183 10.42 9.54 16.65
C THR A 183 9.51 9.62 15.44
N VAL A 184 9.32 8.52 14.70
CA VAL A 184 8.45 8.47 13.52
C VAL A 184 7.01 8.78 13.90
N SER A 185 6.54 8.25 15.02
CA SER A 185 5.19 8.51 15.55
C SER A 185 5.01 9.93 16.10
N THR A 186 6.05 10.76 16.09
CA THR A 186 6.06 12.13 16.62
C THR A 186 5.79 12.24 18.12
N VAL A 187 5.86 11.13 18.87
CA VAL A 187 5.67 11.12 20.33
C VAL A 187 6.85 11.77 21.04
N GLY A 188 8.07 11.37 20.71
CA GLY A 188 9.29 12.05 21.16
C GLY A 188 9.50 12.13 22.67
N TYR A 189 9.42 11.02 23.41
CA TYR A 189 9.63 10.99 24.88
C TYR A 189 10.95 11.63 25.35
N GLY A 190 11.99 11.62 24.52
CA GLY A 190 13.28 12.25 24.81
C GLY A 190 14.19 11.46 25.76
N ASN A 191 13.79 10.26 26.18
CA ASN A 191 14.58 9.41 27.09
C ASN A 191 15.76 8.71 26.41
N ILE A 192 15.61 8.38 25.12
CA ILE A 192 16.66 7.81 24.27
C ILE A 192 16.74 8.73 23.05
N VAL A 193 17.91 9.31 22.79
CA VAL A 193 18.13 10.26 21.67
C VAL A 193 19.55 10.15 21.13
N PRO A 194 19.77 10.41 19.82
CA PRO A 194 21.12 10.51 19.29
C PRO A 194 21.82 11.78 19.77
N ILE A 195 23.07 11.63 20.22
CA ILE A 195 23.87 12.75 20.73
C ILE A 195 24.92 13.21 19.72
N THR A 196 25.28 12.37 18.75
CA THR A 196 26.28 12.72 17.73
C THR A 196 25.74 13.69 16.68
N PRO A 197 26.58 14.53 16.05
CA PRO A 197 26.15 15.40 14.96
C PRO A 197 25.50 14.63 13.80
N VAL A 198 26.09 13.49 13.41
CA VAL A 198 25.57 12.62 12.36
C VAL A 198 24.23 11.99 12.79
N GLY A 199 24.14 11.49 14.02
CA GLY A 199 22.90 10.94 14.56
C GLY A 199 21.76 11.97 14.61
N ARG A 200 22.06 13.24 14.89
CA ARG A 200 21.06 14.33 14.84
C ARG A 200 20.58 14.61 13.42
N VAL A 201 21.47 14.60 12.42
CA VAL A 201 21.06 14.73 11.01
C VAL A 201 20.14 13.57 10.61
N LEU A 202 20.49 12.35 11.00
CA LEU A 202 19.65 11.17 10.79
C LEU A 202 18.27 11.30 11.48
N ALA A 203 18.23 11.85 12.69
CA ALA A 203 16.99 12.14 13.39
C ALA A 203 16.10 13.12 12.62
N VAL A 204 16.67 14.21 12.08
CA VAL A 204 15.91 15.18 11.26
C VAL A 204 15.33 14.53 10.02
N VAL A 205 16.12 13.70 9.32
CA VAL A 205 15.62 12.93 8.17
C VAL A 205 14.45 12.04 8.59
N LEU A 206 14.58 11.34 9.72
CA LEU A 206 13.54 10.45 10.22
C LEU A 206 12.24 11.20 10.57
N MET A 207 12.34 12.38 11.17
CA MET A 207 11.19 13.23 11.50
C MET A 207 10.44 13.66 10.23
N VAL A 208 11.16 14.14 9.21
CA VAL A 208 10.54 14.56 7.92
C VAL A 208 9.86 13.37 7.24
N VAL A 209 10.53 12.22 7.20
CA VAL A 209 9.97 10.99 6.63
C VAL A 209 8.74 10.52 7.39
N GLY A 210 8.75 10.58 8.72
CA GLY A 210 7.61 10.21 9.55
C GLY A 210 6.37 11.04 9.19
N ILE A 211 6.50 12.36 9.15
CA ILE A 211 5.40 13.26 8.76
C ILE A 211 4.93 12.97 7.33
N GLY A 212 5.86 12.77 6.40
CA GLY A 212 5.55 12.44 5.00
C GLY A 212 4.78 11.13 4.85
N LEU A 213 5.11 10.10 5.63
CA LEU A 213 4.40 8.83 5.64
C LEU A 213 2.98 8.96 6.18
N PHE A 214 2.80 9.68 7.30
CA PHE A 214 1.46 9.95 7.84
C PHE A 214 0.59 10.73 6.85
N ALA A 215 1.15 11.77 6.22
CA ALA A 215 0.46 12.54 5.19
C ALA A 215 0.08 11.68 3.98
N THR A 216 0.99 10.80 3.53
CA THR A 216 0.75 9.87 2.42
C THR A 216 -0.37 8.88 2.75
N PHE A 217 -0.39 8.32 3.96
CA PHE A 217 -1.44 7.42 4.41
C PHE A 217 -2.81 8.12 4.52
N ALA A 218 -2.84 9.32 5.11
CA ALA A 218 -4.04 10.14 5.21
C ALA A 218 -4.58 10.52 3.82
N GLY A 219 -3.70 10.93 2.90
CA GLY A 219 -4.06 11.25 1.51
C GLY A 219 -4.61 10.04 0.75
N ALA A 220 -4.04 8.85 0.97
CA ALA A 220 -4.53 7.62 0.36
C ALA A 220 -5.95 7.25 0.84
N ILE A 221 -6.24 7.43 2.14
CA ILE A 221 -7.58 7.25 2.70
C ILE A 221 -8.55 8.30 2.14
N ALA A 222 -8.15 9.58 2.12
CA ALA A 222 -8.96 10.66 1.58
C ALA A 222 -9.35 10.40 0.11
N ASN A 223 -8.42 9.90 -0.72
CA ASN A 223 -8.70 9.53 -2.10
C ASN A 223 -9.77 8.41 -2.21
N ILE A 224 -9.79 7.45 -1.28
CA ILE A 224 -10.86 6.43 -1.24
C ILE A 224 -12.22 7.08 -0.97
N PHE A 225 -12.30 7.96 0.03
CA PHE A 225 -13.54 8.68 0.34
C PHE A 225 -13.99 9.58 -0.82
N MET A 226 -13.06 10.33 -1.43
CA MET A 226 -13.36 11.19 -2.58
C MET A 226 -13.89 10.39 -3.77
N ARG A 227 -13.31 9.23 -4.09
CA ARG A 227 -13.81 8.34 -5.15
C ARG A 227 -15.20 7.80 -4.86
N GLN A 228 -15.54 7.55 -3.59
CA GLN A 228 -16.89 7.14 -3.20
C GLN A 228 -17.89 8.29 -3.32
N VAL A 229 -17.51 9.49 -2.88
CA VAL A 229 -18.34 10.70 -3.03
C VAL A 229 -18.59 11.00 -4.49
N GLN A 230 -17.57 10.97 -5.35
CA GLN A 230 -17.70 11.24 -6.78
C GLN A 230 -18.54 10.19 -7.52
N LYS A 231 -18.51 8.92 -7.08
CA LYS A 231 -19.45 7.90 -7.59
C LYS A 231 -20.90 8.15 -7.20
N THR A 232 -21.12 8.73 -6.02
CA THR A 232 -22.47 8.98 -5.48
C THR A 232 -23.05 10.29 -6.05
N THR A 233 -22.20 11.31 -6.12
CA THR A 233 -22.41 12.58 -6.79
C THR A 233 -21.95 12.44 -8.24
N ASN A 234 -22.61 11.59 -9.01
CA ASN A 234 -22.31 11.46 -10.43
C ASN A 234 -22.83 12.72 -11.15
N VAL A 235 -22.05 13.80 -11.06
CA VAL A 235 -22.35 15.13 -11.63
C VAL A 235 -22.63 15.00 -13.12
N ASP A 236 -21.88 14.14 -13.82
CA ASP A 236 -22.11 13.81 -15.23
C ASP A 236 -23.52 13.26 -15.48
N SER A 237 -24.05 12.44 -14.56
CA SER A 237 -25.43 11.92 -14.69
C SER A 237 -26.49 12.98 -14.39
N LEU A 238 -26.18 13.98 -13.55
CA LEU A 238 -27.05 15.12 -13.28
C LEU A 238 -27.05 16.09 -14.46
N GLU A 239 -25.88 16.35 -15.05
CA GLU A 239 -25.70 17.20 -16.23
C GLU A 239 -26.38 16.57 -17.46
N ASP A 240 -26.21 15.26 -17.68
CA ASP A 240 -26.94 14.52 -18.70
C ASP A 240 -28.46 14.55 -18.49
N ARG A 241 -28.93 14.55 -17.23
CA ARG A 241 -30.36 14.66 -16.93
C ARG A 241 -30.88 16.07 -17.21
N LEU A 242 -30.11 17.11 -16.89
CA LEU A 242 -30.45 18.51 -17.19
C LEU A 242 -30.51 18.76 -18.70
N VAL A 243 -29.50 18.30 -19.45
CA VAL A 243 -29.48 18.42 -20.92
C VAL A 243 -30.65 17.68 -21.56
N ARG A 244 -31.02 16.49 -21.05
CA ARG A 244 -32.20 15.76 -21.53
C ARG A 244 -33.50 16.52 -21.24
N MET A 245 -33.65 17.12 -20.07
CA MET A 245 -34.82 17.93 -19.73
C MET A 245 -34.94 19.16 -20.62
N GLU A 246 -33.84 19.86 -20.87
CA GLU A 246 -33.82 21.05 -21.73
C GLU A 246 -34.20 20.74 -23.18
N ARG A 247 -33.69 19.62 -23.74
CA ARG A 247 -34.13 19.13 -25.06
C ARG A 247 -35.61 18.81 -25.09
N HIS A 248 -36.12 18.11 -24.07
CA HIS A 248 -37.52 17.73 -24.02
C HIS A 248 -38.43 18.96 -23.97
N GLN A 249 -38.01 20.00 -23.25
CA GLN A 249 -38.72 21.28 -23.20
C GLN A 249 -38.74 21.97 -24.57
N HIS A 250 -37.61 22.00 -25.28
CA HIS A 250 -37.52 22.53 -26.65
C HIS A 250 -38.46 21.80 -27.62
N ASP A 251 -38.49 20.47 -27.58
CA ASP A 251 -39.35 19.65 -28.44
C ASP A 251 -40.84 19.91 -28.14
N LEU A 252 -41.20 20.05 -26.86
CA LEU A 252 -42.55 20.42 -26.43
C LEU A 252 -42.95 21.80 -26.94
N TYR A 253 -42.09 22.81 -26.80
CA TYR A 253 -42.36 24.15 -27.34
C TYR A 253 -42.53 24.14 -28.86
N ALA A 254 -41.69 23.39 -29.57
CA ALA A 254 -41.79 23.26 -31.02
C ALA A 254 -43.11 22.57 -31.45
N ALA A 255 -43.51 21.51 -30.74
CA ALA A 255 -44.77 20.80 -30.99
C ALA A 255 -45.99 21.68 -30.74
N VAL A 256 -46.01 22.41 -29.61
CA VAL A 256 -47.09 23.35 -29.27
C VAL A 256 -47.19 24.47 -30.30
N ARG A 257 -46.07 25.09 -30.69
CA ARG A 257 -46.03 26.14 -31.72
C ARG A 257 -46.60 25.63 -33.05
N LYS A 258 -46.27 24.40 -33.43
CA LYS A 258 -46.79 23.76 -34.65
C LYS A 258 -48.28 23.46 -34.56
N HIS A 259 -48.80 23.15 -33.36
CA HIS A 259 -50.23 22.95 -33.12
C HIS A 259 -51.00 24.27 -33.21
N ILE A 260 -50.49 25.33 -32.59
CA ILE A 260 -51.09 26.68 -32.65
C ILE A 260 -51.13 27.18 -34.09
N ALA A 261 -50.03 27.05 -34.85
CA ALA A 261 -49.99 27.41 -36.26
C ALA A 261 -50.95 26.59 -37.15
N LYS A 262 -51.32 25.37 -36.72
CA LYS A 262 -52.33 24.55 -37.40
C LYS A 262 -53.76 24.92 -37.04
N GLN A 263 -53.99 25.42 -35.82
CA GLN A 263 -55.30 25.82 -35.33
C GLN A 263 -55.69 27.25 -35.73
N ASN A 264 -54.71 28.10 -36.07
CA ASN A 264 -54.95 29.47 -36.54
C ASN A 264 -54.24 29.71 -37.89
N PRO A 265 -54.79 29.20 -39.02
CA PRO A 265 -54.17 29.33 -40.33
C PRO A 265 -54.30 30.73 -40.95
N ASP A 266 -55.19 31.57 -40.42
CA ASP A 266 -55.76 32.73 -41.13
C ASP A 266 -55.66 34.06 -40.34
N ASP A 267 -54.54 34.29 -39.63
CA ASP A 267 -54.08 35.63 -39.21
C ASP A 267 -52.75 35.96 -39.90
#